data_AF-A0A7V4GZN1-F1
#
_entry.id   AF-A0A7V4GZN1-F1
#
_cell.length_a   1.000
_cell.length_b   1.000
_cell.length_c   1.000
_cell.angle_alpha   90.00
_cell.angle_beta   90.00
_cell.angle_gamma   90.00
#
_symmetry.space_group_name_H-M   'P 1'
#
loop_
_entity.id
_entity.type
_entity.pdbx_description
1 polymer ?
#
loop_
_entity_poly.entity_id
_entity_poly.type
_entity_poly.pdbx_seq_one_letter_code
_entity_poly.pdbx_strand_id
1 'polypeptide(L)'
;MISKLNPKKLILILSVLIFLILIFSGSIYVWWNSAPAEKTCSSCHEIVPSVQSHRQSSHRNVSCSECHGTALSCGIHSLREKGSMVIYHISSRVDVVRLNEKQILEVMGNCIRCHTFEYAEWKQSGHSAKYSDLFLDTTHNKSEQLHPDCLRCHGMFYDGHIEDLVEPLNIEGPWRLRETGTAVMPTMPCMACHKIHSPGNISSSPDYSNPKEIYYSGQRSLSQVFFYDRHEKTHFRAEDLPKLKLWERNREVSVSNEPIMRTCIQCHAPDARHMAGTSDDRTPRGVHEGISCIACHEPHSNNAAGSCKYCHPAISNCRQDVTLMNVSYSDKNSTNNIHWVSCSNCHTDNKKKRI
;
A
#
# COMPACT_ATOMS: atom_id res chain seq x y z
N MET A 1 -45.91 30.67 -32.04
CA MET A 1 -45.38 30.28 -33.37
C MET A 1 -45.10 28.76 -33.53
N ILE A 2 -45.63 27.87 -32.67
CA ILE A 2 -45.34 26.42 -32.73
C ILE A 2 -46.53 25.59 -33.31
N SER A 3 -47.71 26.20 -33.50
CA SER A 3 -48.97 25.48 -33.76
C SER A 3 -49.24 25.02 -35.21
N LYS A 4 -48.23 24.96 -36.11
CA LYS A 4 -48.38 24.41 -37.48
C LYS A 4 -47.19 23.57 -37.98
N LEU A 5 -46.41 22.98 -37.08
CA LEU A 5 -45.36 22.04 -37.49
C LEU A 5 -45.96 20.67 -37.75
N ASN A 6 -45.82 20.16 -38.98
CA ASN A 6 -46.18 18.79 -39.35
C ASN A 6 -45.46 17.82 -38.38
N PRO A 7 -46.17 16.89 -37.71
CA PRO A 7 -45.58 16.00 -36.71
C PRO A 7 -44.39 15.21 -37.24
N LYS A 8 -44.37 14.85 -38.54
CA LYS A 8 -43.22 14.18 -39.17
C LYS A 8 -42.00 15.10 -39.29
N LYS A 9 -42.21 16.39 -39.60
CA LYS A 9 -41.13 17.40 -39.61
C LYS A 9 -40.62 17.68 -38.20
N LEU A 10 -41.51 17.72 -37.21
CA LEU A 10 -41.12 17.92 -35.81
C LEU A 10 -40.26 16.75 -35.29
N ILE A 11 -40.67 15.49 -35.57
CA ILE A 11 -39.88 14.31 -35.23
C ILE A 11 -38.52 14.35 -35.93
N LEU A 12 -38.48 14.63 -37.23
CA LEU A 12 -37.22 14.72 -37.97
C LEU A 12 -36.28 15.78 -37.39
N ILE A 13 -36.79 16.98 -37.09
CA ILE A 13 -36.00 18.07 -36.49
C ILE A 13 -35.48 17.65 -35.11
N LEU A 14 -36.32 17.05 -34.27
CA LEU A 14 -35.92 16.60 -32.93
C LEU A 14 -34.87 15.48 -33.02
N SER A 15 -35.03 14.52 -33.93
CA SER A 15 -34.05 13.45 -34.15
C SER A 15 -32.70 13.98 -34.64
N VAL A 16 -32.71 14.93 -35.59
CA VAL A 16 -31.48 15.59 -36.06
C VAL A 16 -30.81 16.37 -34.92
N LEU A 17 -31.60 17.08 -34.10
CA LEU A 17 -31.08 17.85 -32.98
C LEU A 17 -30.47 16.96 -31.90
N ILE A 18 -31.13 15.86 -31.55
CA ILE A 18 -30.59 14.83 -30.64
C ILE A 18 -29.30 14.24 -31.20
N PHE A 19 -29.27 13.90 -32.49
CA PHE A 19 -28.08 13.35 -33.13
C PHE A 19 -26.89 14.33 -33.09
N LEU A 20 -27.13 15.62 -33.37
CA LEU A 20 -26.10 16.66 -33.26
C LEU A 20 -25.59 16.82 -31.82
N ILE A 21 -26.50 16.79 -30.83
CA ILE A 21 -26.11 16.84 -29.41
C ILE A 21 -25.26 15.63 -29.03
N LEU A 22 -25.61 14.42 -29.49
CA LEU A 22 -24.85 13.22 -29.22
C LEU A 22 -23.46 13.27 -29.83
N ILE A 23 -23.33 13.74 -31.09
CA ILE A 23 -22.03 13.93 -31.73
C ILE A 23 -21.20 14.94 -30.94
N PHE A 24 -21.76 16.12 -30.64
CA PHE A 24 -21.04 17.17 -29.93
C PHE A 24 -20.59 16.72 -28.53
N SER A 25 -21.48 16.09 -27.78
CA SER A 25 -21.18 15.57 -26.43
C SER A 25 -20.15 14.45 -26.48
N GLY A 26 -20.25 13.56 -27.48
CA GLY A 26 -19.27 12.51 -27.73
C GLY A 26 -17.88 13.08 -28.06
N SER A 27 -17.82 14.10 -28.92
CA SER A 27 -16.57 14.78 -29.26
C SER A 27 -15.93 15.47 -28.06
N ILE A 28 -16.72 16.15 -27.22
CA ILE A 28 -16.22 16.74 -25.96
C ILE A 28 -15.72 15.66 -25.02
N TYR A 29 -16.46 14.57 -24.85
CA TYR A 29 -16.05 13.47 -23.98
C TYR A 29 -14.73 12.85 -24.46
N VAL A 30 -14.59 12.57 -25.75
CA VAL A 30 -13.34 12.03 -26.30
C VAL A 30 -12.18 13.00 -26.10
N TRP A 31 -12.38 14.29 -26.39
CA TRP A 31 -11.37 15.32 -26.16
C TRP A 31 -10.98 15.39 -24.68
N TRP A 32 -11.95 15.39 -23.75
CA TRP A 32 -11.70 15.49 -22.31
C TRP A 32 -10.83 14.35 -21.78
N ASN A 33 -11.02 13.14 -22.29
CA ASN A 33 -10.28 11.96 -21.83
C ASN A 33 -8.97 11.71 -22.58
N SER A 34 -8.72 12.41 -23.69
CA SER A 34 -7.49 12.26 -24.50
C SER A 34 -6.56 13.47 -24.41
N ALA A 35 -7.08 14.65 -24.08
CA ALA A 35 -6.29 15.85 -23.96
C ALA A 35 -5.41 15.83 -22.70
N PRO A 36 -4.26 16.53 -22.72
CA PRO A 36 -3.38 16.65 -21.57
C PRO A 36 -4.11 17.24 -20.36
N ALA A 37 -3.78 16.77 -19.15
CA ALA A 37 -4.43 17.19 -17.89
C ALA A 37 -4.34 18.70 -17.62
N GLU A 38 -3.39 19.39 -18.25
CA GLU A 38 -3.22 20.84 -18.28
C GLU A 38 -4.45 21.56 -18.85
N LYS A 39 -5.11 20.92 -19.84
CA LYS A 39 -6.24 21.48 -20.60
C LYS A 39 -7.60 20.97 -20.13
N THR A 40 -7.62 19.97 -19.25
CA THR A 40 -8.84 19.31 -18.77
C THR A 40 -8.91 19.36 -17.24
N CYS A 41 -8.25 18.45 -16.54
CA CYS A 41 -8.30 18.31 -15.08
C CYS A 41 -7.87 19.58 -14.33
N SER A 42 -6.88 20.31 -14.86
CA SER A 42 -6.38 21.56 -14.26
C SER A 42 -7.36 22.73 -14.40
N SER A 43 -8.50 22.56 -15.06
CA SER A 43 -9.58 23.56 -15.07
C SER A 43 -10.31 23.67 -13.73
N CYS A 44 -10.20 22.65 -12.86
CA CYS A 44 -10.71 22.69 -11.49
C CYS A 44 -9.57 23.01 -10.51
N HIS A 45 -9.72 24.05 -9.69
CA HIS A 45 -8.64 24.51 -8.81
C HIS A 45 -8.32 23.51 -7.69
N GLU A 46 -9.29 22.69 -7.29
CA GLU A 46 -9.15 21.62 -6.31
C GLU A 46 -8.25 20.49 -6.80
N ILE A 47 -8.15 20.33 -8.13
CA ILE A 47 -7.41 19.24 -8.77
C ILE A 47 -6.01 19.71 -9.22
N VAL A 48 -5.77 21.02 -9.34
CA VAL A 48 -4.48 21.58 -9.74
C VAL A 48 -3.31 21.02 -8.92
N PRO A 49 -3.35 20.92 -7.57
CA PRO A 49 -2.26 20.35 -6.79
C PRO A 49 -1.93 18.89 -7.17
N SER A 50 -2.97 18.09 -7.45
CA SER A 50 -2.83 16.70 -7.90
C SER A 50 -2.21 16.60 -9.29
N VAL A 51 -2.57 17.49 -10.22
CA VAL A 51 -1.94 17.53 -11.56
C VAL A 51 -0.47 17.93 -11.45
N GLN A 52 -0.15 18.93 -10.62
CA GLN A 52 1.23 19.38 -10.42
C GLN A 52 2.12 18.28 -9.83
N SER A 53 1.65 17.58 -8.79
CA SER A 53 2.38 16.46 -8.19
C SER A 53 2.49 15.27 -9.14
N HIS A 54 1.45 14.94 -9.91
CA HIS A 54 1.50 13.93 -10.96
C HIS A 54 2.60 14.19 -11.99
N ARG A 55 2.76 15.43 -12.46
CA ARG A 55 3.81 15.82 -13.44
C ARG A 55 5.23 15.57 -12.94
N GLN A 56 5.43 15.51 -11.62
CA GLN A 56 6.73 15.27 -11.01
C GLN A 56 6.96 13.79 -10.71
N SER A 57 5.94 12.95 -10.89
CA SER A 57 5.98 11.53 -10.50
C SER A 57 6.62 10.62 -11.55
N SER A 58 6.95 9.41 -11.13
CA SER A 58 7.35 8.33 -12.03
C SER A 58 6.26 7.94 -13.02
N HIS A 59 4.99 8.26 -12.73
CA HIS A 59 3.83 7.99 -13.58
C HIS A 59 3.43 9.16 -14.49
N ARG A 60 4.22 10.23 -14.59
CA ARG A 60 3.84 11.46 -15.32
C ARG A 60 3.46 11.27 -16.81
N ASN A 61 3.86 10.16 -17.41
CA ASN A 61 3.55 9.80 -18.80
C ASN A 61 2.32 8.88 -18.93
N VAL A 62 1.65 8.56 -17.82
CA VAL A 62 0.39 7.82 -17.76
C VAL A 62 -0.74 8.85 -17.62
N SER A 63 -1.84 8.69 -18.37
CA SER A 63 -2.96 9.63 -18.25
C SER A 63 -3.73 9.40 -16.94
N CYS A 64 -4.33 10.46 -16.39
CA CYS A 64 -5.07 10.37 -15.13
C CYS A 64 -6.20 9.32 -15.19
N SER A 65 -6.84 9.17 -16.35
CA SER A 65 -7.95 8.22 -16.56
C SER A 65 -7.52 6.76 -16.52
N GLU A 66 -6.24 6.44 -16.78
CA GLU A 66 -5.73 5.08 -16.62
C GLU A 66 -5.69 4.65 -15.15
N CYS A 67 -5.69 5.59 -14.20
CA CYS A 67 -5.74 5.29 -12.76
C CYS A 67 -7.10 5.61 -12.13
N HIS A 68 -7.70 6.76 -12.44
CA HIS A 68 -8.93 7.27 -11.83
C HIS A 68 -10.21 6.99 -12.65
N GLY A 69 -10.07 6.35 -13.81
CA GLY A 69 -11.17 6.15 -14.76
C GLY A 69 -11.72 7.45 -15.34
N THR A 70 -12.80 7.30 -16.11
CA THR A 70 -13.56 8.37 -16.74
C THR A 70 -14.95 8.46 -16.11
N ALA A 71 -15.77 9.44 -16.54
CA ALA A 71 -17.16 9.54 -16.13
C ALA A 71 -18.01 8.31 -16.51
N LEU A 72 -17.53 7.47 -17.42
CA LEU A 72 -18.25 6.29 -17.91
C LEU A 72 -17.59 4.95 -17.52
N SER A 73 -16.47 4.97 -16.80
CA SER A 73 -15.72 3.74 -16.47
C SER A 73 -16.51 2.70 -15.68
N CYS A 74 -17.38 3.13 -14.76
CA CYS A 74 -18.27 2.22 -14.00
C CYS A 74 -19.75 2.57 -14.22
N GLY A 75 -20.11 3.00 -15.43
CA GLY A 75 -21.49 3.32 -15.82
C GLY A 75 -22.11 4.41 -14.95
N ILE A 76 -23.32 4.16 -14.43
CA ILE A 76 -24.10 5.14 -13.65
C ILE A 76 -23.38 5.56 -12.37
N HIS A 77 -22.57 4.68 -11.76
CA HIS A 77 -21.82 5.00 -10.54
C HIS A 77 -20.82 6.13 -10.79
N SER A 78 -19.92 5.97 -11.75
CA SER A 78 -18.92 7.00 -12.09
C SER A 78 -19.57 8.30 -12.57
N LEU A 79 -20.68 8.20 -13.31
CA LEU A 79 -21.40 9.39 -13.76
C LEU A 79 -22.00 10.18 -12.59
N ARG A 80 -22.62 9.48 -11.62
CA ARG A 80 -23.17 10.10 -10.41
C ARG A 80 -22.08 10.68 -9.53
N GLU A 81 -21.01 9.94 -9.31
CA GLU A 81 -19.86 10.36 -8.51
C GLU A 81 -19.24 11.65 -9.07
N LYS A 82 -18.85 11.63 -10.35
CA LYS A 82 -18.21 12.80 -10.99
C LYS A 82 -19.18 13.98 -11.17
N GLY A 83 -20.46 13.71 -11.45
CA GLY A 83 -21.49 14.73 -11.47
C GLY A 83 -21.73 15.37 -10.10
N SER A 84 -21.68 14.57 -9.03
CA SER A 84 -21.84 15.07 -7.66
C SER A 84 -20.72 16.02 -7.26
N MET A 85 -19.47 15.78 -7.69
CA MET A 85 -18.36 16.70 -7.46
C MET A 85 -18.64 18.10 -8.01
N VAL A 86 -19.20 18.20 -9.23
CA VAL A 86 -19.56 19.51 -9.83
C VAL A 86 -20.67 20.19 -9.04
N ILE A 87 -21.68 19.44 -8.60
CA ILE A 87 -22.78 19.98 -7.77
C ILE A 87 -22.24 20.46 -6.42
N TYR A 88 -21.38 19.68 -5.76
CA TYR A 88 -20.81 20.03 -4.46
C TYR A 88 -19.94 21.28 -4.55
N HIS A 89 -19.07 21.37 -5.55
CA HIS A 89 -18.27 22.55 -5.86
C HIS A 89 -19.13 23.82 -5.98
N ILE A 90 -20.19 23.79 -6.79
CA ILE A 90 -21.08 24.96 -7.00
C ILE A 90 -21.86 25.30 -5.73
N SER A 91 -22.17 24.30 -4.90
CA SER A 91 -22.92 24.48 -3.64
C SER A 91 -22.11 25.08 -2.49
N SER A 92 -20.84 25.45 -2.71
CA SER A 92 -19.95 26.10 -1.72
C SER A 92 -19.72 25.29 -0.45
N ARG A 93 -19.84 23.96 -0.52
CA ARG A 93 -19.36 23.08 0.56
C ARG A 93 -17.86 22.89 0.37
N VAL A 94 -17.10 23.07 1.44
CA VAL A 94 -15.63 22.90 1.40
C VAL A 94 -15.33 21.44 1.11
N ASP A 95 -14.81 21.16 -0.09
CA ASP A 95 -14.45 19.81 -0.50
C ASP A 95 -13.00 19.49 -0.07
N VAL A 96 -12.85 18.45 0.75
CA VAL A 96 -11.59 17.71 0.80
C VAL A 96 -11.68 16.66 -0.30
N VAL A 97 -11.07 16.93 -1.45
CA VAL A 97 -11.00 15.97 -2.56
C VAL A 97 -10.07 14.83 -2.16
N ARG A 98 -10.66 13.74 -1.67
CA ARG A 98 -9.95 12.51 -1.29
C ARG A 98 -10.73 11.29 -1.76
N LEU A 99 -9.98 10.23 -2.05
CA LEU A 99 -10.59 8.93 -2.35
C LEU A 99 -11.01 8.25 -1.05
N ASN A 100 -12.20 7.68 -1.03
CA ASN A 100 -12.62 6.71 0.00
C ASN A 100 -12.00 5.34 -0.26
N GLU A 101 -12.15 4.40 0.68
CA GLU A 101 -11.59 3.04 0.58
C GLU A 101 -11.97 2.34 -0.73
N LYS A 102 -13.25 2.40 -1.12
CA LYS A 102 -13.72 1.74 -2.34
C LYS A 102 -13.02 2.30 -3.58
N GLN A 103 -12.89 3.62 -3.67
CA GLN A 103 -12.18 4.26 -4.78
C GLN A 103 -10.69 3.92 -4.77
N ILE A 104 -10.06 3.80 -3.59
CA ILE A 104 -8.67 3.33 -3.45
C ILE A 104 -8.54 1.90 -3.98
N LEU A 105 -9.47 1.00 -3.67
CA LEU A 105 -9.46 -0.37 -4.20
C LEU A 105 -9.71 -0.42 -5.72
N GLU A 106 -10.56 0.45 -6.26
CA GLU A 106 -10.76 0.60 -7.70
C GLU A 106 -9.47 1.08 -8.40
N VAL A 107 -8.78 2.07 -7.82
CA VAL A 107 -7.47 2.55 -8.32
C VAL A 107 -6.43 1.43 -8.24
N MET A 108 -6.38 0.67 -7.15
CA MET A 108 -5.50 -0.50 -7.02
C MET A 108 -5.77 -1.52 -8.13
N GLY A 109 -7.04 -1.74 -8.50
CA GLY A 109 -7.41 -2.57 -9.65
C GLY A 109 -6.73 -2.12 -10.95
N ASN A 110 -6.56 -0.81 -11.14
CA ASN A 110 -5.86 -0.27 -12.29
C ASN A 110 -4.33 -0.43 -12.20
N CYS A 111 -3.75 -0.39 -11.00
CA CYS A 111 -2.32 -0.67 -10.78
C CYS A 111 -1.95 -2.09 -11.26
N ILE A 112 -2.81 -3.07 -11.00
CA ILE A 112 -2.57 -4.50 -11.31
C ILE A 112 -2.37 -4.73 -12.81
N ARG A 113 -2.92 -3.89 -13.68
CA ARG A 113 -2.78 -4.02 -15.14
C ARG A 113 -1.33 -3.88 -15.61
N CYS A 114 -0.50 -3.17 -14.86
CA CYS A 114 0.93 -2.99 -15.15
C CYS A 114 1.84 -3.66 -14.10
N HIS A 115 1.43 -3.67 -12.82
CA HIS A 115 2.17 -4.26 -11.70
C HIS A 115 1.64 -5.66 -11.34
N THR A 116 1.61 -6.56 -12.32
CA THR A 116 1.05 -7.90 -12.15
C THR A 116 1.89 -8.77 -11.21
N PHE A 117 3.22 -8.63 -11.27
CA PHE A 117 4.16 -9.38 -10.44
C PHE A 117 4.08 -8.95 -8.98
N GLU A 118 4.14 -7.65 -8.70
CA GLU A 118 4.04 -7.11 -7.35
C GLU A 118 2.69 -7.43 -6.70
N TYR A 119 1.61 -7.44 -7.49
CA TYR A 119 0.31 -7.88 -7.02
C TYR A 119 0.28 -9.37 -6.68
N ALA A 120 0.89 -10.24 -7.50
CA ALA A 120 0.97 -11.67 -7.23
C ALA A 120 1.77 -11.95 -5.95
N GLU A 121 2.85 -11.23 -5.72
CA GLU A 121 3.64 -11.31 -4.48
C GLU A 121 2.85 -10.78 -3.27
N TRP A 122 2.23 -9.60 -3.39
CA TRP A 122 1.36 -9.05 -2.34
C TRP A 122 0.24 -10.02 -1.95
N LYS A 123 -0.40 -10.66 -2.94
CA LYS A 123 -1.48 -11.64 -2.74
C LYS A 123 -1.01 -12.93 -2.04
N GLN A 124 0.26 -13.29 -2.16
CA GLN A 124 0.84 -14.43 -1.45
C GLN A 124 1.30 -14.04 -0.03
N SER A 125 1.41 -12.75 0.26
CA SER A 125 1.80 -12.22 1.57
C SER A 125 0.63 -12.17 2.54
N GLY A 126 0.97 -12.03 3.83
CA GLY A 126 0.00 -11.71 4.89
C GLY A 126 -0.64 -10.32 4.77
N HIS A 127 -0.10 -9.40 3.97
CA HIS A 127 -0.69 -8.06 3.78
C HIS A 127 -1.92 -8.07 2.86
N SER A 128 -2.20 -9.18 2.18
CA SER A 128 -3.44 -9.36 1.43
C SER A 128 -4.63 -9.81 2.28
N ALA A 129 -4.43 -9.91 3.60
CA ALA A 129 -5.45 -10.30 4.56
C ALA A 129 -6.69 -9.40 4.46
N LYS A 130 -7.85 -10.05 4.43
CA LYS A 130 -9.15 -9.40 4.35
C LYS A 130 -9.69 -9.09 5.74
N TYR A 131 -10.71 -8.23 5.80
CA TYR A 131 -11.41 -7.97 7.05
C TYR A 131 -11.94 -9.26 7.70
N SER A 132 -12.45 -10.22 6.90
CA SER A 132 -12.89 -11.51 7.46
C SER A 132 -11.77 -12.32 8.09
N ASP A 133 -10.57 -12.27 7.51
CA ASP A 133 -9.44 -13.08 7.96
C ASP A 133 -8.89 -12.57 9.30
N LEU A 134 -9.04 -11.27 9.56
CA LEU A 134 -8.50 -10.60 10.75
C LEU A 134 -9.54 -10.45 11.86
N PHE A 135 -10.75 -9.99 11.53
CA PHE A 135 -11.77 -9.66 12.54
C PHE A 135 -12.72 -10.82 12.83
N LEU A 136 -12.72 -11.90 12.04
CA LEU A 136 -13.58 -13.07 12.30
C LEU A 136 -12.78 -14.31 12.74
N ASP A 137 -11.50 -14.16 13.10
CA ASP A 137 -10.70 -15.25 13.65
C ASP A 137 -11.14 -15.58 15.09
N THR A 138 -11.89 -16.67 15.22
CA THR A 138 -12.45 -17.08 16.53
C THR A 138 -11.42 -17.47 17.59
N THR A 139 -10.16 -17.70 17.21
CA THR A 139 -9.06 -18.00 18.13
C THR A 139 -8.51 -16.70 18.70
N HIS A 140 -8.16 -15.75 17.83
CA HIS A 140 -7.63 -14.45 18.22
C HIS A 140 -8.66 -13.60 18.98
N ASN A 141 -9.92 -13.63 18.55
CA ASN A 141 -11.01 -12.84 19.14
C ASN A 141 -11.27 -13.15 20.62
N LYS A 142 -10.77 -14.29 21.12
CA LYS A 142 -10.85 -14.67 22.55
C LYS A 142 -9.67 -14.16 23.38
N SER A 143 -8.59 -13.75 22.73
CA SER A 143 -7.33 -13.35 23.37
C SER A 143 -7.14 -11.84 23.46
N GLU A 144 -7.74 -11.07 22.55
CA GLU A 144 -7.56 -9.63 22.47
C GLU A 144 -8.92 -8.93 22.35
N GLN A 145 -9.10 -7.85 23.11
CA GLN A 145 -10.30 -7.03 23.04
C GLN A 145 -10.16 -6.06 21.86
N LEU A 146 -11.19 -5.97 21.01
CA LEU A 146 -11.19 -4.99 19.92
C LEU A 146 -11.00 -3.58 20.43
N HIS A 147 -10.07 -2.87 19.80
CA HIS A 147 -9.76 -1.47 20.05
C HIS A 147 -9.72 -0.70 18.72
N PRO A 148 -10.09 0.59 18.67
CA PRO A 148 -9.97 1.40 17.46
C PRO A 148 -8.58 1.38 16.81
N ASP A 149 -7.53 1.18 17.60
CA ASP A 149 -6.14 1.10 17.09
C ASP A 149 -5.89 -0.10 16.19
N CYS A 150 -6.73 -1.14 16.22
CA CYS A 150 -6.65 -2.24 15.25
C CYS A 150 -6.70 -1.70 13.81
N LEU A 151 -7.50 -0.64 13.56
CA LEU A 151 -7.65 -0.03 12.24
C LEU A 151 -6.44 0.80 11.80
N ARG A 152 -5.47 1.09 12.68
CA ARG A 152 -4.23 1.76 12.31
C ARG A 152 -3.47 0.95 11.25
N CYS A 153 -3.51 -0.38 11.36
CA CYS A 153 -2.80 -1.30 10.48
C CYS A 153 -3.78 -2.22 9.72
N HIS A 154 -4.85 -2.67 10.36
CA HIS A 154 -5.82 -3.65 9.82
C HIS A 154 -7.09 -3.00 9.29
N GLY A 155 -6.98 -1.80 8.73
CA GLY A 155 -8.09 -1.08 8.12
C GLY A 155 -7.65 0.29 7.64
N MET A 156 -6.47 0.35 7.00
CA MET A 156 -5.73 1.60 6.82
C MET A 156 -6.54 2.66 6.06
N PHE A 157 -7.41 2.24 5.13
CA PHE A 157 -8.28 3.14 4.36
C PHE A 157 -9.76 3.10 4.78
N TYR A 158 -10.12 2.30 5.79
CA TYR A 158 -11.50 2.25 6.29
C TYR A 158 -11.90 3.62 6.81
N ASP A 159 -12.99 4.20 6.29
CA ASP A 159 -13.42 5.55 6.68
C ASP A 159 -14.19 5.57 8.02
N GLY A 160 -14.74 4.44 8.47
CA GLY A 160 -15.56 4.33 9.68
C GLY A 160 -14.78 4.04 10.96
N HIS A 161 -15.49 3.84 12.07
CA HIS A 161 -14.92 3.42 13.35
C HIS A 161 -15.05 1.90 13.58
N ILE A 162 -14.37 1.36 14.58
CA ILE A 162 -14.39 -0.10 14.80
C ILE A 162 -15.80 -0.61 15.10
N GLU A 163 -16.62 0.19 15.77
CA GLU A 163 -18.04 -0.04 16.02
C GLU A 163 -18.90 -0.05 14.76
N ASP A 164 -18.48 0.59 13.66
CA ASP A 164 -19.15 0.56 12.36
C ASP A 164 -18.77 -0.69 11.56
N LEU A 165 -17.62 -1.28 11.88
CA LEU A 165 -17.06 -2.42 11.15
C LEU A 165 -17.58 -3.76 11.69
N VAL A 166 -17.50 -3.96 13.00
CA VAL A 166 -17.64 -5.28 13.63
C VAL A 166 -18.45 -5.22 14.93
N GLU A 167 -19.19 -6.29 15.22
CA GLU A 167 -19.92 -6.46 16.47
C GLU A 167 -19.97 -7.93 16.93
N PRO A 168 -20.13 -8.23 18.23
CA PRO A 168 -20.01 -7.30 19.36
C PRO A 168 -18.56 -6.89 19.62
N LEU A 169 -18.35 -5.74 20.25
CA LEU A 169 -17.02 -5.29 20.69
C LEU A 169 -16.67 -5.89 22.06
N ASN A 170 -16.61 -7.22 22.16
CA ASN A 170 -16.22 -7.94 23.39
C ASN A 170 -15.39 -9.18 23.05
N ILE A 171 -14.79 -9.87 24.03
CA ILE A 171 -14.04 -11.11 23.80
C ILE A 171 -14.88 -12.39 23.82
N GLU A 172 -16.21 -12.28 23.96
CA GLU A 172 -17.13 -13.43 24.03
C GLU A 172 -17.48 -13.94 22.63
N GLY A 173 -17.71 -13.00 21.70
CA GLY A 173 -18.09 -13.30 20.33
C GLY A 173 -19.43 -14.06 20.22
N PRO A 174 -19.70 -14.68 19.06
CA PRO A 174 -18.94 -14.58 17.82
C PRO A 174 -19.02 -13.17 17.23
N TRP A 175 -17.91 -12.68 16.68
CA TRP A 175 -17.92 -11.41 15.94
C TRP A 175 -18.55 -11.59 14.57
N ARG A 176 -19.17 -10.53 14.07
CA ARG A 176 -19.71 -10.42 12.73
C ARG A 176 -19.41 -9.03 12.17
N LEU A 177 -19.10 -8.97 10.88
CA LEU A 177 -18.99 -7.70 10.18
C LEU A 177 -20.39 -7.13 9.95
N ARG A 178 -20.56 -5.83 10.14
CA ARG A 178 -21.84 -5.15 9.95
C ARG A 178 -22.24 -5.07 8.48
N GLU A 179 -21.26 -4.90 7.60
CA GLU A 179 -21.47 -4.74 6.17
C GLU A 179 -21.04 -5.99 5.40
N THR A 180 -21.95 -6.52 4.57
CA THR A 180 -21.74 -7.77 3.82
C THR A 180 -20.65 -7.69 2.76
N GLY A 181 -20.37 -6.51 2.22
CA GLY A 181 -19.32 -6.29 1.22
C GLY A 181 -17.91 -6.20 1.80
N THR A 182 -17.78 -5.84 3.08
CA THR A 182 -16.49 -5.53 3.72
C THR A 182 -15.65 -6.76 3.98
N ALA A 183 -16.30 -7.91 4.20
CA ALA A 183 -15.63 -9.18 4.47
C ALA A 183 -14.53 -9.54 3.48
N VAL A 184 -14.73 -9.25 2.19
CA VAL A 184 -13.80 -9.65 1.13
C VAL A 184 -12.76 -8.58 0.79
N MET A 185 -12.87 -7.38 1.36
CA MET A 185 -11.97 -6.27 1.08
C MET A 185 -10.63 -6.46 1.81
N PRO A 186 -9.49 -6.16 1.17
CA PRO A 186 -8.19 -6.21 1.84
C PRO A 186 -8.03 -5.03 2.80
N THR A 187 -7.34 -5.27 3.91
CA THR A 187 -7.12 -4.25 4.95
C THR A 187 -5.90 -3.36 4.70
N MET A 188 -4.95 -3.84 3.87
CA MET A 188 -3.69 -3.16 3.52
C MET A 188 -3.47 -3.15 1.99
N PRO A 189 -4.16 -2.27 1.24
CA PRO A 189 -3.97 -2.15 -0.21
C PRO A 189 -2.58 -1.59 -0.55
N CYS A 190 -2.17 -1.63 -1.83
CA CYS A 190 -0.83 -1.15 -2.25
C CYS A 190 -0.49 0.25 -1.75
N MET A 191 -1.49 1.14 -1.70
CA MET A 191 -1.35 2.52 -1.23
C MET A 191 -1.11 2.66 0.27
N ALA A 192 -1.16 1.57 1.06
CA ALA A 192 -0.66 1.55 2.43
C ALA A 192 0.83 1.93 2.49
N CYS A 193 1.59 1.52 1.47
CA CYS A 193 3.04 1.75 1.39
C CYS A 193 3.46 2.62 0.20
N HIS A 194 2.57 2.83 -0.78
CA HIS A 194 2.88 3.56 -2.01
C HIS A 194 2.11 4.88 -2.11
N LYS A 195 2.79 5.94 -2.52
CA LYS A 195 2.19 7.22 -2.91
C LYS A 195 2.43 7.45 -4.40
N ILE A 196 1.36 7.56 -5.19
CA ILE A 196 1.45 7.66 -6.65
C ILE A 196 1.90 9.07 -7.08
N HIS A 197 1.29 10.10 -6.49
CA HIS A 197 1.62 11.50 -6.76
C HIS A 197 2.78 11.98 -5.87
N SER A 198 3.91 11.27 -5.89
CA SER A 198 5.16 11.70 -5.26
C SER A 198 6.23 12.00 -6.33
N PRO A 199 7.19 12.90 -6.06
CA PRO A 199 8.32 13.10 -6.97
C PRO A 199 9.12 11.81 -7.18
N GLY A 200 9.38 11.46 -8.44
CA GLY A 200 10.14 10.26 -8.79
C GLY A 200 10.83 10.42 -10.13
N ASN A 201 11.62 9.43 -10.55
CA ASN A 201 12.24 9.41 -11.88
C ASN A 201 11.48 8.45 -12.81
N ILE A 202 11.46 8.76 -14.11
CA ILE A 202 10.96 7.81 -15.11
C ILE A 202 12.07 6.79 -15.38
N SER A 203 11.74 5.51 -15.41
CA SER A 203 12.68 4.49 -15.84
C SER A 203 13.04 4.70 -17.30
N SER A 204 14.32 4.89 -17.61
CA SER A 204 14.83 5.02 -18.97
C SER A 204 15.84 3.93 -19.26
N SER A 205 15.92 3.51 -20.52
CA SER A 205 17.02 2.67 -20.98
C SER A 205 18.37 3.37 -20.72
N PRO A 206 19.42 2.64 -20.34
CA PRO A 206 20.76 3.20 -20.25
C PRO A 206 21.23 3.65 -21.63
N ASP A 207 22.21 4.56 -21.67
CA ASP A 207 22.88 4.91 -22.91
C ASP A 207 23.81 3.77 -23.33
N TYR A 208 23.50 3.14 -24.47
CA TYR A 208 24.28 2.03 -25.03
C TYR A 208 25.51 2.48 -25.82
N SER A 209 25.72 3.80 -26.02
CA SER A 209 26.86 4.34 -26.77
C SER A 209 28.21 4.07 -26.10
N ASN A 210 28.21 3.93 -24.77
CA ASN A 210 29.39 3.57 -23.99
C ASN A 210 29.12 2.35 -23.09
N PRO A 211 29.29 1.12 -23.61
CA PRO A 211 28.96 -0.11 -22.89
C PRO A 211 29.64 -0.26 -21.53
N LYS A 212 30.82 0.36 -21.33
CA LYS A 212 31.56 0.31 -20.07
C LYS A 212 30.87 1.10 -18.95
N GLU A 213 30.11 2.12 -19.30
CA GLU A 213 29.41 2.99 -18.34
C GLU A 213 28.00 2.50 -18.00
N ILE A 214 27.44 1.55 -18.75
CA ILE A 214 26.07 1.03 -18.52
C ILE A 214 25.87 0.57 -17.07
N TYR A 215 26.87 -0.11 -16.51
CA TYR A 215 26.81 -0.61 -15.13
C TYR A 215 26.79 0.51 -14.07
N TYR A 216 27.44 1.65 -14.36
CA TYR A 216 27.63 2.76 -13.42
C TYR A 216 26.64 3.92 -13.62
N SER A 217 26.06 4.03 -14.82
CA SER A 217 25.16 5.11 -15.23
C SER A 217 23.69 4.86 -14.88
N GLY A 218 23.35 3.66 -14.39
CA GLY A 218 22.01 3.37 -13.94
C GLY A 218 21.59 4.31 -12.81
N GLN A 219 20.62 5.20 -13.07
CA GLN A 219 19.95 5.90 -11.99
C GLN A 219 19.25 4.86 -11.12
N ARG A 220 19.69 4.72 -9.86
CA ARG A 220 18.93 3.98 -8.87
C ARG A 220 17.58 4.68 -8.73
N SER A 221 16.54 4.07 -9.30
CA SER A 221 15.18 4.43 -8.94
C SER A 221 15.06 4.14 -7.45
N LEU A 222 15.10 5.18 -6.63
CA LEU A 222 14.78 5.06 -5.23
C LEU A 222 13.30 4.72 -5.22
N SER A 223 12.98 3.43 -5.14
CA SER A 223 11.61 2.99 -4.89
C SER A 223 11.21 3.59 -3.54
N GLN A 224 10.43 4.66 -3.59
CA GLN A 224 10.05 5.40 -2.40
C GLN A 224 8.96 4.62 -1.68
N VAL A 225 9.29 4.12 -0.50
CA VAL A 225 8.31 3.52 0.40
C VAL A 225 7.80 4.59 1.36
N PHE A 226 6.50 4.55 1.60
CA PHE A 226 5.78 5.44 2.49
C PHE A 226 5.07 4.64 3.57
N PHE A 227 4.56 5.33 4.58
CA PHE A 227 3.53 4.83 5.49
C PHE A 227 2.30 5.72 5.34
N TYR A 228 1.15 5.12 4.99
CA TYR A 228 -0.12 5.82 5.08
C TYR A 228 -0.57 5.88 6.54
N ASP A 229 -0.66 7.08 7.08
CA ASP A 229 -1.26 7.30 8.39
C ASP A 229 -2.76 7.55 8.23
N ARG A 230 -3.57 6.67 8.82
CA ARG A 230 -5.03 6.74 8.75
C ARG A 230 -5.61 7.97 9.46
N HIS A 231 -4.99 8.41 10.55
CA HIS A 231 -5.47 9.54 11.34
C HIS A 231 -5.28 10.86 10.57
N GLU A 232 -4.07 11.06 10.06
CA GLU A 232 -3.69 12.23 9.26
C GLU A 232 -4.18 12.14 7.80
N LYS A 233 -4.61 10.95 7.38
CA LYS A 233 -5.07 10.63 6.02
C LYS A 233 -4.05 11.01 4.95
N THR A 234 -2.78 10.81 5.26
CA THR A 234 -1.65 11.21 4.41
C THR A 234 -0.52 10.20 4.46
N HIS A 235 0.41 10.32 3.52
CA HIS A 235 1.60 9.48 3.43
C HIS A 235 2.84 10.18 3.96
N PHE A 236 3.57 9.50 4.82
CA PHE A 236 4.90 9.90 5.30
C PHE A 236 5.99 9.08 4.63
N ARG A 237 7.08 9.70 4.18
CA ARG A 237 8.20 8.97 3.58
C ARG A 237 8.90 8.15 4.65
N ALA A 238 9.39 6.97 4.29
CA ALA A 238 10.14 6.12 5.22
C ALA A 238 11.36 6.82 5.85
N GLU A 239 12.00 7.74 5.12
CA GLU A 239 13.13 8.57 5.61
C GLU A 239 12.73 9.55 6.72
N ASP A 240 11.48 10.01 6.71
CA ASP A 240 10.93 10.99 7.66
C ASP A 240 10.38 10.30 8.92
N LEU A 241 10.17 8.98 8.87
CA LEU A 241 9.73 8.20 10.02
C LEU A 241 10.85 8.07 11.06
N PRO A 242 10.51 8.03 12.37
CA PRO A 242 11.49 7.89 13.42
C PRO A 242 12.20 6.55 13.33
N LYS A 243 13.52 6.56 13.58
CA LYS A 243 14.26 5.32 13.77
C LYS A 243 13.85 4.67 15.09
N LEU A 244 13.54 3.37 15.05
CA LEU A 244 13.27 2.60 16.27
C LEU A 244 14.47 2.62 17.20
N LYS A 245 14.23 2.98 18.45
CA LYS A 245 15.11 2.68 19.57
C LYS A 245 14.55 1.46 20.27
N LEU A 246 15.32 0.37 20.36
CA LEU A 246 14.87 -0.90 20.90
C LEU A 246 15.77 -1.33 22.06
N TRP A 247 15.18 -1.84 23.13
CA TRP A 247 15.90 -2.24 24.34
C TRP A 247 15.76 -3.74 24.60
N GLU A 248 16.89 -4.39 24.83
CA GLU A 248 16.96 -5.74 25.34
C GLU A 248 17.52 -5.68 26.76
N ARG A 249 16.61 -5.82 27.75
CA ARG A 249 16.91 -5.52 29.16
C ARG A 249 17.40 -4.07 29.31
N ASN A 250 18.67 -3.87 29.65
CA ASN A 250 19.27 -2.54 29.81
C ASN A 250 20.21 -2.16 28.64
N ARG A 251 20.21 -2.95 27.57
CA ARG A 251 21.09 -2.75 26.41
C ARG A 251 20.26 -2.25 25.23
N GLU A 252 20.70 -1.17 24.59
CA GLU A 252 20.14 -0.76 23.30
C GLU A 252 20.57 -1.73 22.20
N VAL A 253 19.61 -2.19 21.41
CA VAL A 253 19.83 -3.08 20.26
C VAL A 253 20.17 -2.23 19.05
N SER A 254 21.20 -2.62 18.30
CA SER A 254 21.48 -1.97 17.02
C SER A 254 20.40 -2.30 15.99
N VAL A 255 19.72 -1.27 15.50
CA VAL A 255 18.70 -1.36 14.45
C VAL A 255 19.28 -0.80 13.13
N SER A 256 18.95 -1.46 12.02
CA SER A 256 19.36 -1.02 10.67
C SER A 256 19.04 0.45 10.41
N ASN A 257 19.89 1.10 9.61
CA ASN A 257 19.67 2.48 9.17
C ASN A 257 18.80 2.57 7.91
N GLU A 258 18.47 1.43 7.28
CA GLU A 258 17.70 1.35 6.05
C GLU A 258 16.30 1.99 6.26
N PRO A 259 15.95 3.07 5.54
CA PRO A 259 14.69 3.77 5.74
C PRO A 259 13.46 2.88 5.62
N ILE A 260 13.45 1.93 4.67
CA ILE A 260 12.29 1.04 4.45
C ILE A 260 11.87 0.29 5.72
N MET A 261 12.83 -0.09 6.57
CA MET A 261 12.54 -0.77 7.84
C MET A 261 11.64 0.10 8.74
N ARG A 262 11.75 1.42 8.67
CA ARG A 262 10.97 2.37 9.48
C ARG A 262 9.47 2.35 9.14
N THR A 263 9.12 1.95 7.91
CA THR A 263 7.73 1.69 7.52
C THR A 263 7.25 0.36 8.12
N CYS A 264 8.04 -0.71 8.01
CA CYS A 264 7.67 -2.04 8.49
C CYS A 264 7.35 -2.05 10.00
N ILE A 265 8.17 -1.37 10.80
CA ILE A 265 7.99 -1.25 12.25
C ILE A 265 6.77 -0.43 12.67
N GLN A 266 6.05 0.24 11.74
CA GLN A 266 4.80 0.89 12.12
C GLN A 266 3.72 -0.13 12.48
N CYS A 267 3.87 -1.37 11.99
CA CYS A 267 3.00 -2.49 12.29
C CYS A 267 3.73 -3.57 13.12
N HIS A 268 4.97 -3.92 12.76
CA HIS A 268 5.76 -4.97 13.41
C HIS A 268 6.66 -4.42 14.52
N ALA A 269 6.07 -3.72 15.47
CA ALA A 269 6.77 -2.95 16.50
C ALA A 269 6.72 -3.60 17.89
N PRO A 270 7.67 -3.27 18.77
CA PRO A 270 7.55 -3.54 20.20
C PRO A 270 6.41 -2.73 20.82
N ASP A 271 6.13 -3.02 22.09
CA ASP A 271 5.23 -2.21 22.91
C ASP A 271 5.75 -0.77 23.11
N ALA A 272 4.93 0.06 23.76
CA ALA A 272 5.25 1.46 24.06
C ALA A 272 6.49 1.66 24.96
N ARG A 273 7.02 0.60 25.59
CA ARG A 273 8.27 0.65 26.37
C ARG A 273 9.50 0.36 25.52
N HIS A 274 9.30 0.07 24.24
CA HIS A 274 10.34 -0.23 23.28
C HIS A 274 11.17 -1.45 23.68
N MET A 275 10.52 -2.44 24.29
CA MET A 275 11.18 -3.66 24.75
C MET A 275 11.18 -4.72 23.65
N ALA A 276 12.35 -5.27 23.36
CA ALA A 276 12.54 -6.31 22.37
C ALA A 276 11.69 -7.56 22.64
N GLY A 277 11.06 -8.09 21.59
CA GLY A 277 10.23 -9.31 21.64
C GLY A 277 8.88 -9.15 22.32
N THR A 278 8.40 -7.92 22.48
CA THR A 278 7.03 -7.62 22.93
C THR A 278 6.13 -7.33 21.73
N SER A 279 4.81 -7.44 21.92
CA SER A 279 3.81 -7.22 20.86
C SER A 279 4.15 -8.05 19.59
N ASP A 280 4.23 -7.42 18.42
CA ASP A 280 4.61 -8.05 17.16
C ASP A 280 6.02 -7.60 16.69
N ASP A 281 6.92 -7.32 17.64
CA ASP A 281 8.31 -6.97 17.32
C ASP A 281 9.02 -8.11 16.56
N ARG A 282 9.36 -7.82 15.30
CA ARG A 282 10.17 -8.70 14.44
C ARG A 282 11.57 -8.16 14.19
N THR A 283 12.02 -7.17 14.96
CA THR A 283 13.32 -6.54 14.75
C THR A 283 14.45 -7.57 14.91
N PRO A 284 15.35 -7.71 13.92
CA PRO A 284 16.49 -8.62 14.00
C PRO A 284 17.41 -8.32 15.19
N ARG A 285 17.76 -9.37 15.94
CA ARG A 285 18.59 -9.37 17.15
C ARG A 285 19.54 -10.56 17.15
N GLY A 286 20.39 -10.63 18.17
CA GLY A 286 21.33 -11.73 18.33
C GLY A 286 22.35 -11.74 17.18
N VAL A 287 22.44 -12.86 16.46
CA VAL A 287 23.38 -12.96 15.32
C VAL A 287 22.96 -12.15 14.09
N HIS A 288 21.72 -11.66 14.05
CA HIS A 288 21.18 -10.82 12.96
C HIS A 288 20.98 -9.36 13.38
N GLU A 289 21.51 -8.95 14.54
CA GLU A 289 21.39 -7.57 15.02
C GLU A 289 21.94 -6.56 14.00
N GLY A 290 21.20 -5.48 13.76
CA GLY A 290 21.54 -4.44 12.80
C GLY A 290 21.19 -4.74 11.33
N ILE A 291 20.70 -5.93 11.02
CA ILE A 291 20.28 -6.31 9.66
C ILE A 291 18.89 -5.73 9.34
N SER A 292 18.68 -5.28 8.09
CA SER A 292 17.40 -4.77 7.60
C SER A 292 16.39 -5.90 7.33
N CYS A 293 15.09 -5.66 7.52
CA CYS A 293 14.04 -6.62 7.18
C CYS A 293 14.14 -7.10 5.72
N ILE A 294 14.42 -6.17 4.79
CA ILE A 294 14.52 -6.46 3.35
C ILE A 294 15.82 -7.19 2.94
N ALA A 295 16.75 -7.42 3.88
CA ALA A 295 17.88 -8.29 3.61
C ALA A 295 17.47 -9.78 3.66
N CYS A 296 16.42 -10.09 4.41
CA CYS A 296 15.88 -11.44 4.54
C CYS A 296 14.57 -11.62 3.78
N HIS A 297 13.72 -10.60 3.75
CA HIS A 297 12.39 -10.69 3.16
C HIS A 297 12.33 -10.01 1.80
N GLU A 298 11.79 -10.73 0.82
CA GLU A 298 11.51 -10.19 -0.50
C GLU A 298 10.45 -9.07 -0.43
N PRO A 299 10.58 -8.00 -1.24
CA PRO A 299 9.56 -6.98 -1.35
C PRO A 299 8.19 -7.58 -1.72
N HIS A 300 7.11 -6.98 -1.20
CA HIS A 300 5.71 -7.33 -1.44
C HIS A 300 5.23 -8.70 -0.96
N SER A 301 5.98 -9.79 -1.12
CA SER A 301 5.58 -11.11 -0.60
C SER A 301 5.94 -11.33 0.86
N ASN A 302 6.92 -10.59 1.39
CA ASN A 302 7.52 -10.82 2.69
C ASN A 302 8.12 -12.25 2.81
N ASN A 303 8.45 -12.88 1.69
CA ASN A 303 9.01 -14.23 1.67
C ASN A 303 10.49 -14.21 2.05
N ALA A 304 10.87 -15.04 3.02
CA ALA A 304 12.27 -15.19 3.45
C ALA A 304 12.97 -16.47 2.98
N ALA A 305 12.27 -17.39 2.32
CA ALA A 305 12.77 -18.72 1.99
C ALA A 305 14.04 -18.71 1.13
N GLY A 306 14.25 -17.66 0.32
CA GLY A 306 15.41 -17.52 -0.56
C GLY A 306 16.64 -16.89 0.09
N SER A 307 16.52 -16.24 1.25
CA SER A 307 17.54 -15.30 1.73
C SER A 307 18.75 -15.97 2.37
N CYS A 308 18.55 -17.07 3.09
CA CYS A 308 19.61 -17.70 3.89
C CYS A 308 20.81 -18.11 3.04
N LYS A 309 20.58 -18.65 1.83
CA LYS A 309 21.66 -19.08 0.90
C LYS A 309 22.49 -17.92 0.35
N TYR A 310 22.01 -16.67 0.40
CA TYR A 310 22.77 -15.52 -0.05
C TYR A 310 23.82 -15.08 0.97
N CYS A 311 23.60 -15.39 2.25
CA CYS A 311 24.53 -15.07 3.33
C CYS A 311 25.26 -16.30 3.87
N HIS A 312 24.65 -17.48 3.85
CA HIS A 312 25.21 -18.70 4.42
C HIS A 312 25.61 -19.70 3.33
N PRO A 313 26.79 -20.35 3.47
CA PRO A 313 27.69 -20.28 4.62
C PRO A 313 28.68 -19.09 4.58
N ALA A 314 28.66 -18.25 3.54
CA ALA A 314 29.70 -17.24 3.29
C ALA A 314 30.01 -16.29 4.46
N ILE A 315 28.99 -15.91 5.24
CA ILE A 315 29.06 -14.98 6.37
C ILE A 315 28.89 -15.74 7.72
N SER A 316 28.87 -17.08 7.70
CA SER A 316 28.70 -17.89 8.91
C SER A 316 30.01 -18.02 9.69
N ASN A 317 30.09 -17.37 10.84
CA ASN A 317 31.27 -17.44 11.72
C ASN A 317 31.41 -18.79 12.47
N CYS A 318 30.37 -19.63 12.47
CA CYS A 318 30.36 -20.89 13.23
C CYS A 318 30.62 -22.14 12.36
N ARG A 319 30.75 -22.00 11.04
CA ARG A 319 30.95 -23.11 10.06
C ARG A 319 29.89 -24.22 10.12
N GLN A 320 28.73 -23.92 10.69
CA GLN A 320 27.58 -24.82 10.72
C GLN A 320 26.64 -24.49 9.56
N ASP A 321 25.92 -25.50 9.07
CA ASP A 321 24.83 -25.31 8.14
C ASP A 321 23.59 -24.81 8.89
N VAL A 322 23.36 -23.49 8.82
CA VAL A 322 22.24 -22.86 9.51
C VAL A 322 20.88 -23.26 8.94
N THR A 323 20.83 -23.80 7.71
CA THR A 323 19.57 -24.24 7.10
C THR A 323 19.05 -25.53 7.71
N LEU A 324 19.94 -26.30 8.36
CA LEU A 324 19.63 -27.54 9.07
C LEU A 324 19.57 -27.36 10.59
N MET A 325 19.85 -26.14 11.09
CA MET A 325 19.76 -25.86 12.52
C MET A 325 18.32 -25.87 12.99
N ASN A 326 18.14 -26.16 14.29
CA ASN A 326 16.86 -25.97 14.97
C ASN A 326 16.58 -24.47 15.12
N VAL A 327 16.01 -23.85 14.08
CA VAL A 327 15.56 -22.46 14.03
C VAL A 327 14.20 -22.35 13.34
N SER A 328 13.45 -21.28 13.60
CA SER A 328 12.11 -21.09 13.03
C SER A 328 12.06 -21.02 11.49
N TYR A 329 13.22 -20.88 10.84
CA TYR A 329 13.36 -20.98 9.39
C TYR A 329 13.16 -22.43 8.88
N SER A 330 13.75 -23.43 9.55
CA SER A 330 13.68 -24.84 9.15
C SER A 330 12.45 -25.54 9.73
N ASP A 331 12.06 -25.19 10.97
CA ASP A 331 10.85 -25.67 11.63
C ASP A 331 10.15 -24.53 12.35
N LYS A 332 8.93 -24.19 11.91
CA LYS A 332 8.10 -23.12 12.51
C LYS A 332 7.83 -23.30 14.02
N ASN A 333 7.93 -24.52 14.54
CA ASN A 333 7.72 -24.83 15.95
C ASN A 333 9.01 -24.75 16.79
N SER A 334 10.15 -24.44 16.15
CA SER A 334 11.43 -24.28 16.84
C SER A 334 11.34 -23.21 17.93
N THR A 335 11.95 -23.51 19.08
CA THR A 335 12.11 -22.55 20.17
C THR A 335 13.12 -21.44 19.87
N ASN A 336 13.93 -21.60 18.81
CA ASN A 336 14.91 -20.60 18.39
C ASN A 336 14.39 -19.82 17.19
N ASN A 337 13.78 -18.66 17.44
CA ASN A 337 13.29 -17.84 16.34
C ASN A 337 14.44 -17.18 15.57
N ILE A 338 14.34 -17.20 14.24
CA ILE A 338 15.35 -16.64 13.34
C ILE A 338 15.59 -15.14 13.55
N HIS A 339 14.59 -14.39 14.01
CA HIS A 339 14.72 -12.96 14.27
C HIS A 339 15.58 -12.65 15.49
N TRP A 340 15.75 -13.58 16.45
CA TRP A 340 16.49 -13.31 17.70
C TRP A 340 17.38 -14.46 18.15
N VAL A 341 17.72 -15.38 17.26
CA VAL A 341 18.66 -16.47 17.56
C VAL A 341 20.03 -15.90 17.92
N SER A 342 20.64 -16.44 18.96
CA SER A 342 21.97 -16.07 19.45
C SER A 342 22.92 -17.27 19.45
N CYS A 343 24.23 -17.02 19.55
CA CYS A 343 25.21 -18.09 19.69
C CYS A 343 24.90 -19.03 20.87
N SER A 344 24.38 -18.50 21.98
CA SER A 344 24.05 -19.30 23.18
C SER A 344 22.87 -20.25 22.98
N ASN A 345 22.02 -20.01 21.98
CA ASN A 345 20.92 -20.92 21.63
C ASN A 345 21.42 -22.22 20.97
N CYS A 346 22.57 -22.15 20.29
CA CYS A 346 23.15 -23.29 19.57
C CYS A 346 24.42 -23.83 20.23
N HIS A 347 25.04 -23.07 21.14
CA HIS A 347 26.28 -23.43 21.82
C HIS A 347 26.09 -23.39 23.33
N THR A 348 26.09 -24.57 23.96
CA THR A 348 25.98 -24.75 25.42
C THR A 348 27.25 -24.33 26.17
N ASP A 349 28.38 -24.26 25.46
CA ASP A 349 29.64 -23.80 26.01
C ASP A 349 29.81 -22.30 25.76
N ASN A 350 29.70 -21.49 26.81
CA ASN A 350 30.17 -20.09 26.86
C ASN A 350 31.71 -19.99 26.72
N LYS A 351 32.32 -20.74 25.79
CA LYS A 351 33.71 -20.51 25.42
C LYS A 351 33.76 -19.32 24.48
N LYS A 352 33.91 -18.14 25.10
CA LYS A 352 34.63 -17.00 24.52
C LYS A 352 35.88 -17.54 23.82
N LYS A 353 35.82 -17.81 22.52
CA LYS A 353 37.00 -17.72 21.68
C LYS A 353 36.99 -16.31 21.11
N ARG A 354 37.63 -15.41 21.88
CA ARG A 354 38.38 -14.31 21.25
C ARG A 354 39.31 -14.95 20.23
N ILE A 355 39.12 -14.66 18.95
CA ILE A 355 40.18 -14.21 18.03
C ILE A 355 39.52 -13.20 17.11
#